data_AF-A0AA43CSH9-F1
#
_entry.id   AF-A0AA43CSH9-F1
#
_cell.length_a   1.000
_cell.length_b   1.000
_cell.length_c   1.000
_cell.angle_alpha   90.00
_cell.angle_beta   90.00
_cell.angle_gamma   90.00
#
_symmetry.space_group_name_H-M   'P 1'
#
loop_
_entity.id
_entity.type
_entity.pdbx_description
1 polymer ?
#
loop_
_entity_poly.entity_id
_entity_poly.type
_entity_poly.pdbx_seq_one_letter_code
_entity_poly.pdbx_strand_id
1 'polypeptide(L)'
;MGAWGHGNFDNDDALDWIYELQEALDTSAVVAALARVIDESADYLEAPECSSALAAAEVVAALNGKPASSLPEEVTTWIKGKAKPDSALLAKARRAVDTVLDDSELKDLWKVDEDLGAWGQTVEDLKVRLS
;
A
#
# COMPACT_ATOMS: atom_id res chain seq x y z
N MET A 1 -11.26 -11.28 5.19
CA MET A 1 -10.67 -9.94 5.08
C MET A 1 -11.52 -8.96 5.88
N GLY A 2 -10.94 -8.11 6.72
CA GLY A 2 -11.65 -7.04 7.44
C GLY A 2 -11.88 -5.80 6.56
N ALA A 3 -12.33 -6.00 5.32
CA ALA A 3 -12.50 -4.95 4.33
C ALA A 3 -13.98 -4.55 4.16
N TRP A 4 -14.24 -3.27 3.95
CA TRP A 4 -15.58 -2.73 3.66
C TRP A 4 -15.63 -1.98 2.31
N GLY A 5 -14.52 -1.96 1.59
CA GLY A 5 -14.39 -1.32 0.29
C GLY A 5 -13.13 -1.79 -0.44
N HIS A 6 -12.98 -1.33 -1.68
CA HIS A 6 -11.88 -1.72 -2.56
C HIS A 6 -10.69 -0.77 -2.50
N GLY A 7 -10.80 0.34 -1.75
CA GLY A 7 -9.70 1.26 -1.53
C GLY A 7 -8.61 0.64 -0.68
N ASN A 8 -7.36 1.04 -0.91
CA ASN A 8 -6.20 0.53 -0.16
C ASN A 8 -6.25 0.88 1.35
N PHE A 9 -7.13 1.79 1.76
CA PHE A 9 -7.39 2.15 3.17
C PHE A 9 -8.77 1.67 3.66
N ASP A 10 -9.54 0.94 2.86
CA ASP A 10 -10.87 0.44 3.22
C ASP A 10 -10.80 -0.95 3.88
N ASN A 11 -9.82 -1.15 4.75
CA ASN A 11 -9.60 -2.39 5.49
C ASN A 11 -8.91 -2.12 6.85
N ASP A 12 -9.16 -3.00 7.82
CA ASP A 12 -8.63 -2.86 9.18
C ASP A 12 -7.08 -2.79 9.20
N ASP A 13 -6.40 -3.68 8.46
CA ASP A 13 -4.93 -3.78 8.49
C ASP A 13 -4.24 -2.49 8.02
N ALA A 14 -4.77 -1.85 6.98
CA ALA A 14 -4.26 -0.57 6.47
C ALA A 14 -4.50 0.57 7.46
N LEU A 15 -5.64 0.58 8.16
CA LEU A 15 -5.92 1.58 9.19
C LEU A 15 -5.02 1.37 10.41
N ASP A 16 -4.78 0.12 10.80
CA ASP A 16 -3.85 -0.22 11.88
C ASP A 16 -2.42 0.25 11.54
N TRP A 17 -1.99 0.05 10.28
CA TRP A 17 -0.69 0.52 9.82
C TRP A 17 -0.55 2.06 9.80
N ILE A 18 -1.64 2.82 9.61
CA ILE A 18 -1.59 4.30 9.70
C ILE A 18 -1.09 4.76 11.07
N TYR A 19 -1.40 4.04 12.15
CA TYR A 19 -0.88 4.38 13.47
C TYR A 19 0.65 4.28 13.52
N GLU A 20 1.24 3.23 12.92
CA GLU A 20 2.70 3.10 12.79
C GLU A 20 3.29 4.25 11.97
N LEU A 21 2.62 4.64 10.88
CA LEU A 21 3.04 5.75 10.03
C LEU A 21 3.08 7.06 10.82
N GLN A 22 2.04 7.37 11.60
CA GLN A 22 1.94 8.61 12.37
C GLN A 22 3.05 8.76 13.41
N GLU A 23 3.52 7.66 14.01
CA GLU A 23 4.62 7.67 14.95
C GLU A 23 6.00 7.86 14.28
N ALA A 24 6.10 7.54 12.99
CA ALA A 24 7.34 7.68 12.23
C ALA A 24 7.64 9.13 11.83
N LEU A 25 8.85 9.61 12.15
CA LEU A 25 9.31 10.94 11.75
C LEU A 25 9.81 11.01 10.29
N ASP A 26 10.20 9.87 9.72
CA ASP A 26 10.77 9.71 8.39
C ASP A 26 10.07 8.58 7.62
N THR A 27 10.54 8.26 6.42
CA THR A 27 9.94 7.21 5.57
C THR A 27 10.28 5.78 6.02
N SER A 28 10.84 5.56 7.21
CA SER A 28 11.21 4.23 7.71
C SER A 28 10.01 3.27 7.77
N ALA A 29 8.86 3.71 8.29
CA ALA A 29 7.63 2.90 8.34
C ALA A 29 7.15 2.51 6.93
N VAL A 30 7.21 3.44 5.97
CA VAL A 30 6.89 3.19 4.56
C VAL A 30 7.85 2.16 3.97
N VAL A 31 9.16 2.34 4.15
CA VAL A 31 10.18 1.43 3.63
C VAL A 31 10.05 0.04 4.25
N ALA A 32 9.76 -0.06 5.55
CA ALA A 32 9.59 -1.31 6.25
C ALA A 32 8.36 -2.08 5.74
N ALA A 33 7.21 -1.43 5.59
CA ALA A 33 6.00 -2.06 5.05
C ALA A 33 6.20 -2.58 3.62
N LEU A 34 6.84 -1.79 2.75
CA LEU A 34 7.18 -2.24 1.40
C LEU A 34 8.18 -3.40 1.39
N ALA A 35 9.17 -3.39 2.30
CA ALA A 35 10.18 -4.43 2.38
C ALA A 35 9.59 -5.78 2.84
N ARG A 36 8.56 -5.79 3.71
CA ARG A 36 7.89 -7.02 4.15
C ARG A 36 7.45 -7.88 2.96
N VAL A 37 6.82 -7.30 1.95
CA VAL A 37 6.36 -8.04 0.77
C VAL A 37 7.41 -8.24 -0.34
N ILE A 38 8.54 -7.51 -0.29
CA ILE A 38 9.61 -7.61 -1.31
C ILE A 38 10.70 -8.60 -0.90
N ASP A 39 11.06 -8.58 0.38
CA ASP A 39 12.21 -9.28 0.94
C ASP A 39 11.80 -10.56 1.70
N GLU A 40 10.50 -10.82 1.85
CA GLU A 40 10.05 -12.06 2.48
C GLU A 40 10.51 -13.28 1.69
N SER A 41 11.18 -14.16 2.44
CA SER A 41 11.52 -15.53 2.04
C SER A 41 10.41 -16.51 2.41
N ALA A 42 9.27 -15.99 2.88
CA ALA A 42 8.09 -16.77 3.13
C ALA A 42 7.60 -17.38 1.81
N ASP A 43 7.15 -18.62 1.87
CA ASP A 43 6.65 -19.32 0.68
C ASP A 43 5.35 -18.67 0.16
N TYR A 44 4.73 -17.77 0.94
CA TYR A 44 3.48 -17.10 0.61
C TYR A 44 3.31 -15.77 1.37
N LEU A 45 2.69 -14.77 0.74
CA LEU A 45 2.43 -13.47 1.35
C LEU A 45 1.05 -13.42 2.00
N GLU A 46 1.02 -13.08 3.29
CA GLU A 46 -0.21 -12.97 4.08
C GLU A 46 -0.92 -11.63 3.83
N ALA A 47 -2.24 -11.62 4.04
CA ALA A 47 -3.09 -10.49 3.68
C ALA A 47 -2.80 -9.19 4.46
N PRO A 48 -2.52 -9.22 5.79
CA PRO A 48 -2.24 -8.00 6.55
C PRO A 48 -0.99 -7.24 6.07
N GLU A 49 0.08 -7.97 5.76
CA GLU A 49 1.34 -7.44 5.23
C GLU A 49 1.12 -6.84 3.83
N CYS A 50 0.32 -7.51 3.00
CA CYS A 50 -0.06 -7.01 1.68
C CYS A 50 -0.87 -5.71 1.77
N SER A 51 -1.88 -5.65 2.64
CA SER A 51 -2.69 -4.45 2.86
C SER A 51 -1.83 -3.28 3.34
N SER A 52 -0.94 -3.52 4.29
CA SER A 52 0.02 -2.53 4.80
C SER A 52 0.97 -2.03 3.72
N ALA A 53 1.48 -2.93 2.87
CA ALA A 53 2.35 -2.57 1.75
C ALA A 53 1.64 -1.72 0.69
N LEU A 54 0.37 -2.02 0.37
CA LEU A 54 -0.43 -1.22 -0.56
C LEU A 54 -0.74 0.17 0.03
N ALA A 55 -1.07 0.27 1.32
CA ALA A 55 -1.22 1.53 2.02
C ALA A 55 0.08 2.35 2.00
N ALA A 56 1.23 1.71 2.25
CA ALA A 56 2.53 2.36 2.16
C ALA A 56 2.85 2.86 0.74
N ALA A 57 2.49 2.10 -0.29
CA ALA A 57 2.62 2.51 -1.68
C ALA A 57 1.73 3.72 -2.03
N GLU A 58 0.52 3.84 -1.47
CA GLU A 58 -0.32 5.05 -1.59
C GLU A 58 0.38 6.28 -1.01
N VAL A 59 1.06 6.14 0.14
CA VAL A 59 1.84 7.24 0.73
C VAL A 59 2.94 7.69 -0.23
N VAL A 60 3.64 6.75 -0.88
CA VAL A 60 4.69 7.08 -1.87
C VAL A 60 4.10 7.79 -3.07
N ALA A 61 2.96 7.35 -3.60
CA ALA A 61 2.26 8.02 -4.70
C ALA A 61 1.83 9.45 -4.31
N ALA A 62 1.32 9.63 -3.08
CA ALA A 62 0.95 10.92 -2.54
C ALA A 62 2.16 11.86 -2.38
N LEU A 63 3.29 11.38 -1.84
CA LEU A 63 4.54 12.13 -1.77
C LEU A 63 5.08 12.52 -3.16
N ASN A 64 4.81 11.71 -4.19
CA ASN A 64 5.12 12.02 -5.59
C ASN A 64 4.16 13.05 -6.22
N GLY A 65 3.15 13.53 -5.48
CA GLY A 65 2.16 14.49 -5.95
C GLY A 65 0.99 13.86 -6.71
N LYS A 66 0.78 12.55 -6.57
CA LYS A 66 -0.32 11.79 -7.19
C LYS A 66 -1.13 11.02 -6.13
N PRO A 67 -1.74 11.72 -5.15
CA PRO A 67 -2.51 11.08 -4.08
C PRO A 67 -3.78 10.41 -4.61
N ALA A 68 -4.29 9.43 -3.85
CA ALA A 68 -5.61 8.87 -4.09
C ALA A 68 -6.70 9.93 -3.82
N SER A 69 -7.86 9.78 -4.46
CA SER A 69 -9.01 10.66 -4.21
C SER A 69 -9.55 10.55 -2.78
N SER A 70 -9.43 9.37 -2.18
CA SER A 70 -9.86 9.04 -0.81
C SER A 70 -8.69 8.89 0.17
N LEU A 71 -7.60 9.65 -0.02
CA LEU A 71 -6.45 9.60 0.89
C LEU A 71 -6.86 10.02 2.32
N PRO A 72 -6.55 9.23 3.36
CA PRO A 72 -6.86 9.58 4.74
C PRO A 72 -6.24 10.93 5.19
N GLU A 73 -6.91 11.61 6.13
CA GLU A 73 -6.45 12.90 6.65
C GLU A 73 -5.14 12.76 7.42
N GLU A 74 -4.97 11.65 8.12
CA GLU A 74 -3.77 11.24 8.85
C GLU A 74 -2.56 11.18 7.91
N VAL A 75 -2.73 10.50 6.77
CA VAL A 75 -1.69 10.39 5.74
C VAL A 75 -1.42 11.75 5.11
N THR A 76 -2.47 12.51 4.78
CA THR A 76 -2.35 13.86 4.20
C THR A 76 -1.58 14.80 5.12
N THR A 77 -1.84 14.72 6.43
CA THR A 77 -1.13 15.49 7.44
C THR A 77 0.31 15.06 7.55
N TRP A 78 0.56 13.74 7.55
CA TRP A 78 1.90 13.17 7.68
C TRP A 78 2.82 13.53 6.50
N ILE A 79 2.32 13.48 5.25
CA ILE A 79 3.14 13.81 4.07
C ILE A 79 3.47 15.32 3.95
N LYS A 80 2.76 16.18 4.69
CA LYS A 80 2.89 17.63 4.56
C LYS A 80 4.30 18.11 4.95
N GLY A 81 4.97 18.76 4.01
CA GLY A 81 6.33 19.28 4.22
C GLY A 81 7.45 18.25 4.10
N LYS A 82 7.12 16.98 3.77
CA LYS A 82 8.13 15.96 3.44
C LYS A 82 8.63 16.14 2.00
N ALA A 83 9.87 15.69 1.77
CA ALA A 83 10.46 15.70 0.45
C ALA A 83 9.77 14.69 -0.48
N LYS A 84 9.88 14.93 -1.78
CA LYS A 84 9.48 13.95 -2.80
C LYS A 84 10.28 12.65 -2.64
N PRO A 85 9.68 11.49 -2.96
CA PRO A 85 10.40 10.22 -2.91
C PRO A 85 11.48 10.21 -3.99
N ASP A 86 12.59 9.52 -3.72
CA ASP A 86 13.59 9.26 -4.73
C ASP A 86 13.14 8.13 -5.68
N SER A 87 13.89 7.93 -6.77
CA SER A 87 13.59 6.89 -7.75
C SER A 87 13.68 5.48 -7.16
N ALA A 88 14.50 5.28 -6.13
CA ALA A 88 14.66 3.99 -5.48
C ALA A 88 13.40 3.63 -4.66
N LEU A 89 12.83 4.59 -3.92
CA LEU A 89 11.60 4.40 -3.17
C LEU A 89 10.40 4.19 -4.09
N LEU A 90 10.32 4.93 -5.21
CA LEU A 90 9.30 4.70 -6.24
C LEU A 90 9.39 3.29 -6.84
N ALA A 91 10.60 2.83 -7.17
CA ALA A 91 10.82 1.50 -7.70
C ALA A 91 10.45 0.41 -6.69
N LYS A 92 10.77 0.60 -5.40
CA LYS A 92 10.35 -0.31 -4.31
C LYS A 92 8.83 -0.37 -4.19
N ALA A 93 8.15 0.78 -4.16
CA ALA A 93 6.69 0.81 -4.07
C ALA A 93 6.03 0.08 -5.24
N ARG A 94 6.51 0.30 -6.48
CA ARG A 94 6.02 -0.41 -7.66
C ARG A 94 6.24 -1.92 -7.55
N ARG A 95 7.44 -2.34 -7.11
CA ARG A 95 7.76 -3.76 -6.94
C ARG A 95 6.85 -4.42 -5.91
N ALA A 96 6.61 -3.77 -4.77
CA ALA A 96 5.69 -4.28 -3.75
C ALA A 96 4.28 -4.49 -4.31
N VAL A 97 3.76 -3.49 -5.03
CA VAL A 97 2.44 -3.58 -5.68
C VAL A 97 2.39 -4.74 -6.68
N ASP A 98 3.44 -4.89 -7.50
CA ASP A 98 3.56 -6.01 -8.44
C ASP A 98 3.58 -7.37 -7.73
N THR A 99 4.32 -7.50 -6.62
CA THR A 99 4.37 -8.75 -5.86
C THR A 99 3.01 -9.11 -5.26
N VAL A 100 2.32 -8.13 -4.64
CA VAL A 100 0.98 -8.35 -4.06
C VAL A 100 -0.03 -8.75 -5.13
N LEU A 101 0.05 -8.15 -6.32
CA LEU A 101 -0.82 -8.48 -7.45
C LEU A 101 -0.49 -9.83 -8.10
N ASP A 102 0.70 -10.37 -7.93
CA ASP A 102 1.10 -11.63 -8.56
C ASP A 102 0.54 -12.83 -7.77
N ASP A 103 0.99 -12.99 -6.52
CA ASP A 103 0.61 -14.11 -5.67
C ASP A 103 0.60 -13.69 -4.19
N SER A 104 -0.59 -13.59 -3.60
CA SER A 104 -0.78 -13.20 -2.20
C SER A 104 -2.11 -13.68 -1.66
N GLU A 105 -2.19 -13.88 -0.34
CA GLU A 105 -3.43 -14.20 0.35
C GLU A 105 -4.46 -13.09 0.14
N LEU A 106 -4.04 -11.83 0.12
CA LEU A 106 -4.94 -10.69 -0.13
C LEU A 106 -5.64 -10.83 -1.49
N LYS A 107 -4.89 -11.17 -2.55
CA LYS A 107 -5.46 -11.41 -3.88
C LYS A 107 -6.40 -12.60 -3.88
N ASP A 108 -6.05 -13.68 -3.16
CA ASP A 108 -6.89 -14.87 -3.07
C ASP A 108 -8.19 -14.63 -2.32
N LEU A 109 -8.18 -13.83 -1.25
CA LEU A 109 -9.38 -13.40 -0.55
C LEU A 109 -10.30 -12.59 -1.48
N TRP A 110 -9.77 -11.66 -2.28
CA TRP A 110 -10.56 -10.92 -3.27
C TRP A 110 -11.06 -11.79 -4.44
N LYS A 111 -10.37 -12.89 -4.77
CA LYS A 111 -10.90 -13.91 -5.72
C LYS A 111 -12.12 -14.62 -5.14
N VAL A 112 -12.09 -14.97 -3.86
CA VAL A 112 -13.18 -15.69 -3.18
C VAL A 112 -14.42 -14.82 -3.07
N ASP A 113 -14.26 -13.53 -2.81
CA ASP A 113 -15.36 -12.57 -2.67
C ASP A 113 -15.95 -12.10 -4.03
N GLU A 114 -15.51 -12.68 -5.16
CA GLU A 114 -15.90 -12.34 -6.55
C GLU A 114 -15.64 -10.88 -6.99
N ASP A 115 -15.02 -10.07 -6.12
CA ASP A 115 -14.74 -8.64 -6.33
C ASP A 115 -13.29 -8.33 -6.76
N LEU A 116 -12.52 -9.36 -7.13
CA LEU A 116 -11.14 -9.24 -7.62
C LEU A 116 -10.98 -8.18 -8.73
N GLY A 117 -11.97 -8.06 -9.61
CA GLY A 117 -11.94 -7.09 -10.71
C GLY A 117 -11.96 -5.64 -10.23
N ALA A 118 -12.71 -5.34 -9.16
CA ALA A 118 -12.81 -3.99 -8.61
C ALA A 118 -11.57 -3.65 -7.78
N TRP A 119 -11.15 -4.54 -6.88
CA TRP A 119 -9.92 -4.36 -6.11
C TRP A 119 -8.68 -4.28 -7.01
N GLY A 120 -8.56 -5.17 -8.00
CA GLY A 120 -7.44 -5.16 -8.94
C GLY A 120 -7.33 -3.84 -9.72
N GLN A 121 -8.46 -3.20 -10.06
CA GLN A 121 -8.45 -1.87 -10.68
C GLN A 121 -7.90 -0.79 -9.74
N THR A 122 -8.24 -0.82 -8.44
CA THR A 122 -7.67 0.09 -7.45
C THR A 122 -6.15 -0.05 -7.40
N VAL A 123 -5.66 -1.28 -7.34
CA VAL A 123 -4.22 -1.55 -7.18
C VAL A 123 -3.44 -1.21 -8.46
N GLU A 124 -4.01 -1.45 -9.64
CA GLU A 124 -3.41 -1.03 -10.91
C GLU A 124 -3.40 0.50 -11.08
N ASP A 125 -4.45 1.21 -10.65
CA ASP A 125 -4.45 2.69 -10.61
C ASP A 125 -3.32 3.23 -9.73
N LEU A 126 -3.14 2.66 -8.54
CA LEU A 126 -2.01 2.99 -7.67
C LEU A 126 -0.67 2.78 -8.38
N LYS A 127 -0.49 1.64 -9.07
CA LYS A 127 0.71 1.36 -9.84
C LYS A 127 0.97 2.38 -10.94
N VAL A 128 -0.07 2.89 -11.61
CA VAL A 128 0.06 4.00 -12.58
C VAL A 128 0.51 5.28 -11.87
N ARG A 129 -0.03 5.60 -10.70
CA ARG A 129 0.35 6.80 -9.93
C ARG A 129 1.79 6.76 -9.41
N LEU A 130 2.40 5.57 -9.31
CA LEU A 130 3.82 5.39 -8.96
C LEU A 130 4.81 5.59 -10.13
N SER A 131 4.33 5.94 -11.33
CA SER A 131 5.20 6.25 -12.49
C SER A 131 5.84 7.64 -12.42
#